data_AF-A0A7X6YAD8-F1
#
_entry.id   AF-A0A7X6YAD8-F1
#
_cell.length_a   1.000
_cell.length_b   1.000
_cell.length_c   1.000
_cell.angle_alpha   90.00
_cell.angle_beta   90.00
_cell.angle_gamma   90.00
#
_symmetry.space_group_name_H-M   'P 1'
#
loop_
_entity.id
_entity.type
_entity.pdbx_description
1 polymer ?
#
loop_
_entity_poly.entity_id
_entity_poly.type
_entity_poly.pdbx_seq_one_letter_code
_entity_poly.pdbx_strand_id
1 'polypeptide(L)'
;MAYKTVTVKHIADRIHRSRGFDPDQVAMTVKERERYGDVITRHLRRAWDEAMWPQLMALEQRTYRPPWDATVNYSAGHQVWDATNERYRQSLQDDNTGHTPAAAGEDDDWWGEVEDFVKYIAFEQPWETTAIDEDGVDVREFAYYTSPLGDPEARRVAGCRRLADCIVMPRLADVPDEVWIRFRPIAPRFSLAEWSDSTEYARGDVCYYAADGNCYQASAPTTGETPGESGSSWAAVGFPDMFQDFVVLACLAELQSEDEGKYKTRALAEEELERVAHKKLTQAGEAPRVSIGRRR
;
A
#
# COMPACT_ATOMS: atom_id res chain seq x y z
N MET A 1 3.44 -7.32 5.28
CA MET A 1 2.96 -5.99 5.74
C MET A 1 4.04 -5.33 6.59
N ALA A 2 4.27 -4.03 6.40
CA ALA A 2 5.35 -3.28 7.06
C ALA A 2 5.04 -2.88 8.53
N TYR A 3 3.82 -3.12 8.99
CA TYR A 3 3.33 -2.72 10.31
C TYR A 3 2.56 -3.85 10.99
N LYS A 4 2.45 -3.77 12.32
CA LYS A 4 1.62 -4.68 13.12
C LYS A 4 0.15 -4.42 12.82
N THR A 5 -0.60 -5.49 12.61
CA THR A 5 -2.02 -5.41 12.24
C THR A 5 -2.94 -6.09 13.24
N VAL A 6 -4.20 -5.66 13.22
CA VAL A 6 -5.34 -6.29 13.89
C VAL A 6 -6.43 -6.57 12.84
N THR A 7 -7.35 -7.46 13.17
CA THR A 7 -8.46 -7.80 12.28
C THR A 7 -9.50 -6.67 12.24
N VAL A 8 -10.24 -6.54 11.15
CA VAL A 8 -11.34 -5.55 11.08
C VAL A 8 -12.45 -5.90 12.07
N LYS A 9 -12.70 -7.21 12.30
CA LYS A 9 -13.63 -7.69 13.33
C LYS A 9 -13.26 -7.14 14.70
N HIS A 10 -11.97 -7.12 15.05
CA HIS A 10 -11.51 -6.56 16.32
C HIS A 10 -11.94 -5.09 16.49
N ILE A 11 -11.81 -4.29 15.42
CA ILE A 11 -12.23 -2.88 15.42
C ILE A 11 -13.74 -2.75 15.54
N ALA A 12 -14.51 -3.52 14.74
CA ALA A 12 -15.96 -3.52 14.79
C ALA A 12 -16.49 -3.92 16.18
N ASP A 13 -15.96 -5.00 16.75
CA ASP A 13 -16.31 -5.46 18.10
C ASP A 13 -16.01 -4.41 19.16
N ARG A 14 -14.88 -3.70 19.05
CA ARG A 14 -14.54 -2.60 19.96
C ARG A 14 -15.53 -1.44 19.86
N ILE A 15 -16.00 -1.10 18.66
CA ILE A 15 -17.03 -0.08 18.48
C ILE A 15 -18.34 -0.53 19.13
N HIS A 16 -18.77 -1.78 18.93
CA HIS A 16 -19.99 -2.32 19.55
C HIS A 16 -19.92 -2.31 21.08
N ARG A 17 -18.82 -2.79 21.66
CA ARG A 17 -18.62 -2.76 23.13
C ARG A 17 -18.66 -1.34 23.67
N SER A 18 -18.06 -0.38 22.96
CA SER A 18 -18.04 1.03 23.37
C SER A 18 -19.44 1.67 23.32
N ARG A 19 -20.34 1.13 22.50
CA ARG A 19 -21.77 1.49 22.45
C ARG A 19 -22.65 0.71 23.44
N GLY A 20 -22.06 -0.19 24.24
CA GLY A 20 -22.78 -1.00 25.23
C GLY A 20 -23.43 -2.27 24.66
N PHE A 21 -23.08 -2.68 23.44
CA PHE A 21 -23.58 -3.92 22.84
C PHE A 21 -22.57 -5.06 23.01
N ASP A 22 -23.08 -6.29 23.15
CA ASP A 22 -22.28 -7.51 23.07
C ASP A 22 -22.05 -7.88 21.59
N PRO A 23 -20.82 -7.84 21.06
CA PRO A 23 -20.54 -8.08 19.65
C PRO A 23 -21.05 -9.42 19.13
N ASP A 24 -21.09 -10.45 19.98
CA ASP A 24 -21.52 -11.80 19.57
C ASP A 24 -23.05 -11.91 19.42
N GLN A 25 -23.78 -10.90 19.87
CA GLN A 25 -25.24 -10.82 19.80
C GLN A 25 -25.75 -9.76 18.82
N VAL A 26 -24.85 -8.96 18.21
CA VAL A 26 -25.26 -7.93 17.25
C VAL A 26 -25.47 -8.56 15.87
N ALA A 27 -26.73 -8.72 15.48
CA ALA A 27 -27.09 -9.03 14.11
C ALA A 27 -27.15 -7.74 13.28
N MET A 28 -26.13 -7.48 12.47
CA MET A 28 -26.09 -6.32 11.57
C MET A 28 -26.75 -6.62 10.23
N THR A 29 -27.59 -5.71 9.75
CA THR A 29 -28.07 -5.73 8.37
C THR A 29 -26.92 -5.49 7.38
N VAL A 30 -27.11 -5.83 6.10
CA VAL A 30 -26.11 -5.57 5.04
C VAL A 30 -25.76 -4.08 4.98
N LYS A 31 -26.78 -3.21 5.00
CA LYS A 31 -26.59 -1.74 4.99
C LYS A 31 -25.80 -1.23 6.20
N GLU A 32 -26.00 -1.82 7.38
CA GLU A 32 -25.23 -1.45 8.56
C GLU A 32 -23.77 -1.89 8.42
N ARG A 33 -23.52 -3.07 7.86
CA ARG A 33 -22.15 -3.55 7.61
C ARG A 33 -21.40 -2.64 6.65
N GLU A 34 -22.03 -2.27 5.54
CA GLU A 34 -21.49 -1.28 4.60
C GLU A 34 -21.19 0.05 5.30
N ARG A 35 -22.15 0.59 6.06
CA ARG A 35 -21.95 1.85 6.80
C ARG A 35 -20.78 1.78 7.78
N TYR A 36 -20.60 0.69 8.52
CA TYR A 36 -19.46 0.55 9.43
C TYR A 36 -18.14 0.46 8.67
N GLY A 37 -18.09 -0.29 7.57
CA GLY A 37 -16.90 -0.36 6.71
C GLY A 37 -16.48 1.03 6.19
N ASP A 38 -17.46 1.82 5.73
CA ASP A 38 -17.22 3.18 5.23
C ASP A 38 -16.68 4.11 6.32
N VAL A 39 -17.27 4.09 7.51
CA VAL A 39 -16.85 4.97 8.61
C VAL A 39 -15.47 4.57 9.13
N ILE A 40 -15.18 3.27 9.25
CA ILE A 40 -13.83 2.77 9.62
C ILE A 40 -12.81 3.21 8.57
N THR A 41 -13.09 3.00 7.28
CA THR A 41 -12.19 3.35 6.19
C THR A 41 -11.92 4.86 6.15
N ARG A 42 -12.94 5.69 6.34
CA ARG A 42 -12.81 7.15 6.34
C ARG A 42 -11.92 7.65 7.48
N HIS A 43 -12.16 7.19 8.70
CA HIS A 43 -11.35 7.62 9.85
C HIS A 43 -9.95 7.05 9.79
N LEU A 44 -9.77 5.82 9.29
CA LEU A 44 -8.43 5.31 9.03
C LEU A 44 -7.70 6.19 8.01
N ARG A 45 -8.33 6.54 6.88
CA ARG A 45 -7.72 7.43 5.88
C ARG A 45 -7.30 8.76 6.50
N ARG A 46 -8.13 9.34 7.38
CA ARG A 46 -7.78 10.55 8.10
C ARG A 46 -6.51 10.39 8.94
N ALA A 47 -6.41 9.34 9.75
CA ALA A 47 -5.19 9.07 10.51
C ALA A 47 -3.99 8.80 9.60
N TRP A 48 -4.20 8.08 8.49
CA TRP A 48 -3.18 7.74 7.51
C TRP A 48 -2.53 9.00 6.91
N ASP A 49 -3.34 10.00 6.61
CA ASP A 49 -2.93 11.24 5.95
C ASP A 49 -2.35 12.29 6.91
N GLU A 50 -2.60 12.16 8.21
CA GLU A 50 -2.19 13.13 9.23
C GLU A 50 -0.66 13.39 9.25
N ALA A 51 0.14 12.36 8.96
CA ALA A 51 1.59 12.48 8.94
C ALA A 51 2.25 11.49 7.98
N MET A 52 3.54 11.73 7.69
CA MET A 52 4.42 10.74 7.07
C MET A 52 4.89 9.73 8.13
N TRP A 53 4.00 8.81 8.47
CA TRP A 53 4.23 7.79 9.50
C TRP A 53 5.38 6.85 9.10
N PRO A 54 6.53 6.84 9.83
CA PRO A 54 7.67 6.01 9.46
C PRO A 54 7.34 4.51 9.44
N GLN A 55 6.36 4.08 10.23
CA GLN A 55 5.89 2.69 10.32
C GLN A 55 5.04 2.25 9.11
N LEU A 56 4.52 3.20 8.34
CA LEU A 56 3.73 2.93 7.14
C LEU A 56 4.58 2.99 5.86
N MET A 57 5.77 3.61 5.92
CA MET A 57 6.63 3.77 4.76
C MET A 57 7.11 2.39 4.27
N ALA A 58 6.76 2.07 3.02
CA ALA A 58 7.31 0.95 2.28
C ALA A 58 8.70 1.34 1.76
N LEU A 59 9.55 0.31 1.59
CA LEU A 59 10.82 0.41 0.89
C LEU A 59 10.94 -0.80 -0.04
N GLU A 60 11.02 -0.55 -1.33
CA GLU A 60 11.12 -1.60 -2.36
C GLU A 60 11.92 -1.12 -3.57
N GLN A 61 12.46 -2.06 -4.33
CA GLN A 61 13.13 -1.77 -5.59
C GLN A 61 12.10 -1.78 -6.71
N ARG A 62 12.16 -0.78 -7.60
CA ARG A 62 11.26 -0.67 -8.75
C ARG A 62 11.99 -0.40 -10.06
N THR A 63 11.36 -0.83 -11.14
CA THR A 63 11.72 -0.53 -12.52
C THR A 63 10.90 0.64 -13.06
N TYR A 64 11.39 1.29 -14.11
CA TYR A 64 10.71 2.40 -14.78
C TYR A 64 9.68 1.93 -15.83
N ARG A 65 9.71 0.65 -16.22
CA ARG A 65 8.86 0.02 -17.24
C ARG A 65 8.41 -1.36 -16.77
N PRO A 66 7.29 -1.89 -17.28
CA PRO A 66 6.84 -3.23 -16.92
C PRO A 66 7.90 -4.28 -17.25
N PRO A 67 8.03 -5.34 -16.43
CA PRO A 67 8.82 -6.50 -16.83
C PRO A 67 8.29 -7.10 -18.12
N TRP A 68 9.18 -7.68 -18.93
CA TRP A 68 8.79 -8.43 -20.12
C TRP A 68 7.95 -9.65 -19.74
N ASP A 69 6.89 -9.90 -20.51
CA ASP A 69 5.95 -11.00 -20.36
C ASP A 69 5.67 -11.61 -21.75
N ALA A 70 5.92 -12.91 -21.90
CA ALA A 70 5.75 -13.65 -23.15
C ALA A 70 4.30 -13.67 -23.67
N THR A 71 3.32 -13.41 -22.80
CA THR A 71 1.89 -13.48 -23.11
C THR A 71 1.32 -12.14 -23.60
N VAL A 72 2.06 -11.05 -23.41
CA VAL A 72 1.62 -9.71 -23.80
C VAL A 72 1.98 -9.46 -25.26
N ASN A 73 1.04 -8.90 -26.02
CA ASN A 73 1.29 -8.43 -27.38
C ASN A 73 1.79 -6.98 -27.36
N TYR A 74 3.05 -6.75 -27.73
CA TYR A 74 3.66 -5.43 -27.73
C TYR A 74 3.55 -4.75 -29.10
N SER A 75 3.15 -3.49 -29.10
CA SER A 75 3.22 -2.63 -30.29
C SER A 75 4.64 -2.11 -30.51
N ALA A 76 4.95 -1.70 -31.74
CA ALA A 76 6.21 -1.06 -32.05
C ALA A 76 6.42 0.17 -31.15
N GLY A 77 7.63 0.33 -30.63
CA GLY A 77 7.99 1.41 -29.72
C GLY A 77 7.68 1.17 -28.25
N HIS A 78 6.95 0.11 -27.88
CA HIS A 78 6.66 -0.20 -26.47
C HIS A 78 7.93 -0.60 -25.71
N GLN A 79 8.11 -0.07 -24.49
CA GLN A 79 9.32 -0.29 -23.68
C GLN A 79 9.05 -1.23 -22.51
N VAL A 80 9.97 -2.16 -22.24
CA VAL A 80 9.91 -3.15 -21.17
C VAL A 80 11.24 -3.23 -20.41
N TRP A 81 11.18 -3.73 -19.18
CA TRP A 81 12.33 -4.16 -18.40
C TRP A 81 12.60 -5.64 -18.67
N ASP A 82 13.80 -5.94 -19.18
CA ASP A 82 14.29 -7.30 -19.32
C ASP A 82 15.09 -7.68 -18.09
N ALA A 83 14.44 -8.40 -17.18
CA ALA A 83 15.04 -8.85 -15.93
C ALA A 83 16.15 -9.90 -16.12
N THR A 84 16.20 -10.59 -17.27
CA THR A 84 17.25 -11.59 -17.54
C THR A 84 18.56 -10.92 -17.87
N ASN A 85 18.50 -9.84 -18.65
CA ASN A 85 19.67 -9.13 -19.12
C ASN A 85 19.89 -7.77 -18.43
N GLU A 86 19.09 -7.47 -17.39
CA GLU A 86 19.10 -6.26 -16.56
C GLU A 86 19.14 -4.96 -17.37
N ARG A 87 18.25 -4.82 -18.36
CA ARG A 87 18.21 -3.64 -19.23
C ARG A 87 16.82 -3.29 -19.75
N TYR A 88 16.69 -2.08 -20.28
CA TYR A 88 15.46 -1.66 -20.97
C TYR A 88 15.50 -1.99 -22.46
N ARG A 89 14.39 -2.54 -22.95
CA ARG A 89 14.20 -2.95 -24.35
C ARG A 89 12.99 -2.25 -24.95
N GLN A 90 13.03 -1.97 -26.24
CA GLN A 90 11.93 -1.41 -27.01
C GLN A 90 11.54 -2.35 -28.13
N SER A 91 10.26 -2.65 -28.28
CA SER A 91 9.77 -3.45 -29.41
C SER A 91 10.04 -2.72 -30.73
N LEU A 92 10.68 -3.39 -31.68
CA LEU A 92 10.98 -2.85 -33.01
C LEU A 92 9.81 -3.05 -33.98
N GLN A 93 8.95 -4.02 -33.69
CA GLN A 93 7.83 -4.41 -34.54
C GLN A 93 6.51 -4.37 -33.76
N ASP A 94 5.43 -4.18 -34.51
CA ASP A 94 4.08 -4.46 -34.01
C ASP A 94 3.88 -5.96 -33.89
N ASP A 95 2.83 -6.35 -33.17
CA ASP A 95 2.46 -7.75 -32.94
C ASP A 95 3.57 -8.62 -32.32
N ASN A 96 4.45 -8.02 -31.52
CA ASN A 96 5.54 -8.72 -30.84
C ASN A 96 4.99 -9.47 -29.62
N THR A 97 4.69 -10.76 -29.81
CA THR A 97 4.21 -11.69 -28.77
C THR A 97 5.13 -12.89 -28.67
N GLY A 98 5.54 -13.28 -27.46
CA GLY A 98 6.33 -14.49 -27.22
C GLY A 98 7.80 -14.43 -27.65
N HIS A 99 8.25 -13.35 -28.30
CA HIS A 99 9.67 -13.15 -28.63
C HIS A 99 10.41 -12.63 -27.40
N THR A 100 11.31 -13.46 -26.87
CA THR A 100 12.14 -13.11 -25.71
C THR A 100 13.29 -12.18 -26.15
N PRO A 101 13.56 -11.07 -25.43
CA PRO A 101 14.71 -10.23 -25.74
C PRO A 101 16.03 -11.01 -25.67
N ALA A 102 16.85 -10.87 -26.70
CA ALA A 102 18.17 -11.48 -26.76
C ALA A 102 19.15 -10.88 -25.73
N ALA A 103 20.35 -11.44 -25.62
CA ALA A 103 21.38 -10.90 -24.73
C ALA A 103 21.98 -9.57 -25.25
N ALA A 104 22.91 -9.00 -24.48
CA ALA A 104 23.66 -7.82 -24.92
C ALA A 104 24.43 -8.07 -26.21
N GLY A 105 24.31 -7.16 -27.19
CA GLY A 105 25.14 -7.20 -28.40
C GLY A 105 24.82 -8.35 -29.36
N GLU A 106 23.69 -9.04 -29.15
CA GLU A 106 23.11 -9.95 -30.13
C GLU A 106 22.10 -9.18 -30.99
N ASP A 107 22.11 -9.45 -32.30
CA ASP A 107 21.11 -8.90 -33.21
C ASP A 107 19.73 -9.49 -32.87
N ASP A 108 18.76 -8.62 -32.63
CA ASP A 108 17.38 -8.99 -32.30
C ASP A 108 16.43 -8.20 -33.20
N ASP A 109 15.73 -8.91 -34.09
CA ASP A 109 14.77 -8.31 -35.02
C ASP A 109 13.51 -7.76 -34.33
N TRP A 110 13.26 -8.17 -33.08
CA TRP A 110 12.06 -7.84 -32.31
C TRP A 110 12.33 -6.79 -31.24
N TRP A 111 13.54 -6.75 -30.67
CA TRP A 111 13.88 -5.88 -29.53
C TRP A 111 15.14 -5.04 -29.75
N GLY A 112 15.00 -3.72 -29.62
CA GLY A 112 16.12 -2.77 -29.55
C GLY A 112 16.49 -2.43 -28.11
N GLU A 113 17.77 -2.13 -27.86
CA GLU A 113 18.22 -1.62 -26.55
C GLU A 113 17.86 -0.14 -26.38
N VAL A 114 17.46 0.25 -25.16
CA VAL A 114 17.08 1.63 -24.83
C VAL A 114 17.98 2.16 -23.71
N GLU A 115 18.94 3.01 -24.05
CA GLU A 115 19.84 3.62 -23.08
C GLU A 115 19.39 5.02 -22.64
N ASP A 116 18.76 5.81 -23.54
CA ASP A 116 18.30 7.16 -23.25
C ASP A 116 16.77 7.26 -23.30
N PHE A 117 16.15 7.39 -22.12
CA PHE A 117 14.74 7.67 -21.97
C PHE A 117 14.46 8.41 -20.67
N VAL A 118 13.26 8.98 -20.55
CA VAL A 118 12.83 9.60 -19.29
C VAL A 118 12.52 8.50 -18.28
N LYS A 119 13.41 8.34 -17.30
CA LYS A 119 13.24 7.48 -16.13
C LYS A 119 12.21 8.13 -15.18
N TYR A 120 11.11 7.44 -14.92
CA TYR A 120 10.06 7.89 -14.00
C TYR A 120 9.40 6.70 -13.29
N ILE A 121 8.87 6.95 -12.10
CA ILE A 121 8.05 6.02 -11.33
C ILE A 121 6.64 6.59 -11.22
N ALA A 122 5.67 5.94 -11.85
CA ALA A 122 4.26 6.30 -11.70
C ALA A 122 3.73 5.84 -10.32
N PHE A 123 2.76 6.56 -9.78
CA PHE A 123 2.16 6.19 -8.49
C PHE A 123 1.39 4.87 -8.58
N GLU A 124 0.75 4.62 -9.71
CA GLU A 124 0.13 3.35 -10.05
C GLU A 124 0.89 2.69 -11.20
N GLN A 125 1.59 1.60 -10.89
CA GLN A 125 2.25 0.74 -11.86
C GLN A 125 1.49 -0.59 -11.88
N PRO A 126 0.75 -0.93 -12.95
CA PRO A 126 -0.14 -2.09 -12.97
C PRO A 126 0.52 -3.44 -12.67
N TRP A 127 1.83 -3.53 -12.91
CA TRP A 127 2.69 -4.70 -12.65
C TRP A 127 3.29 -4.73 -11.25
N GLU A 128 3.16 -3.65 -10.47
CA GLU A 128 3.56 -3.59 -9.07
C GLU A 128 2.40 -3.97 -8.17
N THR A 129 2.72 -4.58 -7.03
CA THR A 129 1.70 -5.03 -6.06
C THR A 129 1.18 -3.89 -5.20
N THR A 130 2.01 -2.89 -4.92
CA THR A 130 1.71 -1.82 -3.98
C THR A 130 1.59 -0.49 -4.73
N ALA A 131 0.43 0.15 -4.67
CA ALA A 131 0.28 1.50 -5.22
C ALA A 131 0.83 2.56 -4.25
N ILE A 132 1.43 3.61 -4.81
CA ILE A 132 1.96 4.74 -4.06
C ILE A 132 0.81 5.72 -3.79
N ASP A 133 0.70 6.19 -2.55
CA ASP A 133 -0.22 7.27 -2.21
C ASP A 133 0.29 8.60 -2.78
N GLU A 134 -0.58 9.39 -3.40
CA GLU A 134 -0.23 10.66 -4.07
C GLU A 134 0.41 11.66 -3.09
N ASP A 135 -0.05 11.64 -1.84
CA ASP A 135 0.47 12.44 -0.73
C ASP A 135 1.46 11.66 0.13
N GLY A 136 1.85 10.46 -0.29
CA GLY A 136 2.73 9.53 0.43
C GLY A 136 4.21 9.63 0.08
N VAL A 137 4.61 10.68 -0.64
CA VAL A 137 5.98 10.82 -1.15
C VAL A 137 6.65 12.08 -0.64
N ASP A 138 7.86 11.94 -0.09
CA ASP A 138 8.80 13.05 0.04
C ASP A 138 9.81 12.94 -1.12
N VAL A 139 9.71 13.85 -2.09
CA VAL A 139 10.55 13.86 -3.29
C VAL A 139 12.05 13.87 -2.96
N ARG A 140 12.46 14.44 -1.82
CA ARG A 140 13.88 14.50 -1.40
C ARG A 140 14.39 13.21 -0.78
N GLU A 141 13.48 12.37 -0.29
CA GLU A 141 13.79 11.09 0.34
C GLU A 141 13.16 9.91 -0.40
N PHE A 142 12.71 10.12 -1.64
CA PHE A 142 11.94 9.15 -2.40
C PHE A 142 12.79 8.03 -2.97
N ALA A 143 13.97 8.32 -3.54
CA ALA A 143 14.74 7.38 -4.34
C ALA A 143 16.18 7.24 -3.85
N TYR A 144 16.71 6.01 -3.90
CA TYR A 144 18.03 5.63 -3.42
C TYR A 144 18.74 4.72 -4.43
N TYR A 145 20.07 4.80 -4.47
CA TYR A 145 20.89 3.96 -5.35
C TYR A 145 20.98 2.50 -4.86
N THR A 146 20.94 2.31 -3.55
CA THR A 146 20.97 1.02 -2.86
C THR A 146 19.88 0.99 -1.80
N SER A 147 19.59 -0.17 -1.21
CA SER A 147 18.58 -0.28 -0.15
C SER A 147 19.01 0.44 1.13
N PRO A 148 18.35 1.53 1.57
CA PRO A 148 18.70 2.24 2.81
C PRO A 148 18.47 1.45 4.10
N LEU A 149 17.76 0.31 4.05
CA LEU A 149 17.65 -0.60 5.19
C LEU A 149 18.86 -1.54 5.32
N GLY A 150 19.46 -1.92 4.19
CA GLY A 150 20.67 -2.76 4.16
C GLY A 150 21.96 -1.96 4.24
N ASP A 151 21.92 -0.70 3.79
CA ASP A 151 23.05 0.21 3.71
C ASP A 151 22.68 1.57 4.33
N PRO A 152 23.12 1.86 5.56
CA PRO A 152 22.86 3.14 6.21
C PRO A 152 23.43 4.36 5.47
N GLU A 153 24.45 4.15 4.63
CA GLU A 153 25.09 5.20 3.82
C GLU A 153 24.50 5.23 2.40
N ALA A 154 23.38 4.55 2.16
CA ALA A 154 22.70 4.52 0.87
C ALA A 154 22.49 5.94 0.35
N ARG A 155 23.14 6.22 -0.78
CA ARG A 155 23.05 7.52 -1.42
C ARG A 155 21.62 7.73 -1.91
N ARG A 156 21.11 8.95 -1.73
CA ARG A 156 19.83 9.40 -2.28
C ARG A 156 20.01 9.88 -3.73
N VAL A 157 19.04 9.60 -4.58
CA VAL A 157 18.97 10.18 -5.93
C VAL A 157 18.51 11.63 -5.80
N ALA A 158 19.44 12.57 -5.98
CA ALA A 158 19.16 13.99 -5.84
C ALA A 158 18.55 14.58 -7.12
N GLY A 159 17.57 15.47 -6.99
CA GLY A 159 16.98 16.17 -8.15
C GLY A 159 15.78 15.48 -8.78
N CYS A 160 15.19 14.49 -8.09
CA CYS A 160 13.86 13.96 -8.42
C CYS A 160 12.82 15.09 -8.45
N ARG A 161 11.83 14.98 -9.34
CA ARG A 161 10.75 15.96 -9.49
C ARG A 161 9.41 15.27 -9.62
N ARG A 162 8.42 15.73 -8.86
CA ARG A 162 7.03 15.31 -9.06
C ARG A 162 6.48 15.95 -10.34
N LEU A 163 5.83 15.16 -11.17
CA LEU A 163 5.15 15.59 -12.37
C LEU A 163 3.85 14.80 -12.52
N ALA A 164 2.70 15.46 -12.32
CA ALA A 164 1.40 14.78 -12.26
C ALA A 164 1.46 13.55 -11.33
N ASP A 165 1.07 12.38 -11.83
CA ASP A 165 0.96 11.12 -11.08
C ASP A 165 2.27 10.30 -11.10
N CYS A 166 3.42 10.96 -11.25
CA CYS A 166 4.72 10.29 -11.21
C CYS A 166 5.84 11.13 -10.59
N ILE A 167 6.92 10.44 -10.22
CA ILE A 167 8.22 11.05 -9.88
C ILE A 167 9.19 10.78 -11.02
N VAL A 168 9.69 11.86 -11.63
CA VAL A 168 10.70 11.82 -12.68
C VAL A 168 12.08 11.87 -12.05
N MET A 169 12.94 10.94 -12.44
CA MET A 169 14.34 10.89 -12.03
C MET A 169 15.14 11.98 -12.74
N PRO A 170 16.23 12.48 -12.13
CA PRO A 170 17.10 13.42 -12.81
C PRO A 170 17.77 12.74 -14.02
N ARG A 171 18.08 13.52 -15.07
CA ARG A 171 18.87 13.02 -16.21
C ARG A 171 20.36 13.05 -15.84
N LEU A 172 20.75 12.20 -14.90
CA LEU A 172 22.15 12.00 -14.52
C LEU A 172 22.60 10.62 -15.01
N ALA A 173 23.86 10.54 -15.46
CA ALA A 173 24.43 9.32 -16.02
C ALA A 173 24.54 8.17 -15.00
N ASP A 174 24.53 8.48 -13.71
CA ASP A 174 24.71 7.50 -12.65
C ASP A 174 23.39 6.93 -12.10
N VAL A 175 22.22 7.44 -12.51
CA VAL A 175 20.92 6.93 -12.02
C VAL A 175 20.79 5.46 -12.42
N PRO A 176 20.62 4.55 -11.45
CA PRO A 176 20.50 3.12 -11.71
C PRO A 176 19.31 2.79 -12.62
N ASP A 177 19.36 1.64 -13.26
CA ASP A 177 18.27 1.13 -14.09
C ASP A 177 17.11 0.58 -13.25
N GLU A 178 17.37 0.21 -12.01
CA GLU A 178 16.38 -0.09 -10.98
C GLU A 178 16.66 0.74 -9.74
N VAL A 179 15.63 1.31 -9.12
CA VAL A 179 15.79 2.28 -8.04
C VAL A 179 15.07 1.82 -6.79
N TRP A 180 15.71 1.97 -5.64
CA TRP A 180 15.07 1.74 -4.35
C TRP A 180 14.22 2.95 -4.00
N ILE A 181 12.92 2.75 -3.81
CA ILE A 181 11.98 3.82 -3.49
C ILE A 181 11.40 3.68 -2.09
N ARG A 182 11.22 4.81 -1.42
CA ARG A 182 10.58 4.95 -0.12
C ARG A 182 9.32 5.79 -0.26
N PHE A 183 8.18 5.23 0.11
CA PHE A 183 6.88 5.90 -0.02
C PHE A 183 5.86 5.33 0.97
N ARG A 184 4.78 6.07 1.24
CA ARG A 184 3.60 5.58 1.95
C ARG A 184 2.65 4.94 0.94
N PRO A 185 2.24 3.68 1.13
CA PRO A 185 1.28 3.05 0.23
C PRO A 185 -0.12 3.66 0.41
N ILE A 186 -1.01 3.43 -0.56
CA ILE A 186 -2.41 3.85 -0.45
C ILE A 186 -3.04 3.26 0.82
N ALA A 187 -3.80 4.08 1.53
CA ALA A 187 -4.50 3.65 2.74
C ALA A 187 -5.41 2.44 2.43
N PRO A 188 -5.34 1.37 3.23
CA PRO A 188 -6.18 0.21 3.02
C PRO A 188 -7.66 0.56 3.19
N ARG A 189 -8.50 -0.03 2.34
CA ARG A 189 -9.96 0.05 2.43
C ARG A 189 -10.50 -1.17 3.14
N PHE A 190 -11.54 -0.98 3.93
CA PHE A 190 -12.21 -2.04 4.69
C PHE A 190 -13.68 -2.08 4.35
N SER A 191 -14.21 -3.29 4.21
CA SER A 191 -15.62 -3.56 4.05
C SER A 191 -16.02 -4.59 5.09
N LEU A 192 -17.18 -4.45 5.73
CA LEU A 192 -17.77 -5.52 6.53
C LEU A 192 -18.81 -6.33 5.73
N ALA A 193 -18.95 -6.06 4.42
CA ALA A 193 -19.78 -6.90 3.55
C ALA A 193 -19.13 -8.28 3.41
N GLU A 194 -19.87 -9.32 3.79
CA GLU A 194 -19.37 -10.69 3.79
C GLU A 194 -19.04 -11.17 2.39
N TRP A 195 -17.95 -11.93 2.29
CA TRP A 195 -17.58 -12.67 1.10
C TRP A 195 -18.68 -13.69 0.71
N SER A 196 -18.90 -13.84 -0.59
CA SER A 196 -19.78 -14.84 -1.17
C SER A 196 -19.10 -15.52 -2.35
N ASP A 197 -19.19 -16.85 -2.38
CA ASP A 197 -18.74 -17.70 -3.50
C ASP A 197 -19.41 -17.37 -4.84
N SER A 198 -20.62 -16.82 -4.80
CA SER A 198 -21.42 -16.46 -5.98
C SER A 198 -21.15 -15.06 -6.53
N THR A 199 -20.39 -14.23 -5.81
CA THR A 199 -20.10 -12.85 -6.22
C THR A 199 -18.84 -12.81 -7.07
N GLU A 200 -18.93 -12.13 -8.22
CA GLU A 200 -17.75 -11.80 -9.03
C GLU A 200 -17.06 -10.58 -8.42
N TYR A 201 -15.79 -10.72 -8.07
CA TYR A 201 -14.97 -9.63 -7.53
C TYR A 201 -13.99 -9.16 -8.59
N ALA A 202 -13.99 -7.86 -8.88
CA ALA A 202 -12.98 -7.24 -9.73
C ALA A 202 -11.68 -7.03 -8.96
N ARG A 203 -10.55 -6.88 -9.69
CA ARG A 203 -9.27 -6.49 -9.08
C ARG A 203 -9.46 -5.21 -8.26
N GLY A 204 -9.04 -5.27 -7.00
CA GLY A 204 -9.13 -4.15 -6.05
C GLY A 204 -10.38 -4.14 -5.17
N ASP A 205 -11.38 -4.98 -5.44
CA ASP A 205 -12.56 -5.11 -4.58
C ASP A 205 -12.20 -5.67 -3.20
N VAL A 206 -12.91 -5.22 -2.17
CA VAL A 206 -12.66 -5.63 -0.78
C VAL A 206 -13.88 -6.32 -0.19
N CYS A 207 -13.67 -7.48 0.43
CA CYS A 207 -14.70 -8.23 1.14
C CYS A 207 -14.25 -8.60 2.57
N TYR A 208 -15.22 -8.93 3.43
CA TYR A 208 -15.01 -9.44 4.77
C TYR A 208 -15.14 -10.96 4.81
N TYR A 209 -14.15 -11.65 5.35
CA TYR A 209 -14.20 -13.09 5.54
C TYR A 209 -14.54 -13.42 6.99
N ALA A 210 -15.76 -13.88 7.23
CA ALA A 210 -16.28 -14.06 8.59
C ALA A 210 -15.56 -15.17 9.39
N ALA A 211 -14.95 -16.14 8.71
CA ALA A 211 -14.29 -17.27 9.37
C ALA A 211 -13.03 -16.86 10.15
N ASP A 212 -12.30 -15.83 9.69
CA ASP A 212 -11.09 -15.32 10.36
C ASP A 212 -11.23 -13.86 10.85
N GLY A 213 -12.29 -13.15 10.43
CA GLY A 213 -12.58 -11.78 10.82
C GLY A 213 -11.74 -10.71 10.10
N ASN A 214 -11.06 -11.07 9.01
CA ASN A 214 -10.24 -10.14 8.22
C ASN A 214 -10.99 -9.62 6.99
N CYS A 215 -10.45 -8.52 6.43
CA CYS A 215 -10.77 -8.12 5.07
C CYS A 215 -9.74 -8.67 4.09
N TYR A 216 -10.18 -8.91 2.87
CA TYR A 216 -9.32 -9.30 1.76
C TYR A 216 -9.61 -8.41 0.56
N GLN A 217 -8.55 -8.03 -0.15
CA GLN A 217 -8.62 -7.32 -1.41
C GLN A 217 -8.33 -8.28 -2.55
N ALA A 218 -9.13 -8.26 -3.60
CA ALA A 218 -8.92 -9.09 -4.78
C ALA A 218 -7.67 -8.60 -5.55
N SER A 219 -6.66 -9.46 -5.67
CA SER A 219 -5.42 -9.18 -6.42
C SER A 219 -5.62 -9.29 -7.93
N ALA A 220 -6.60 -10.09 -8.35
CA ALA A 220 -7.04 -10.31 -9.72
C ALA A 220 -8.56 -10.56 -9.74
N PRO A 221 -9.24 -10.44 -10.90
CA PRO A 221 -10.64 -10.83 -11.01
C PRO A 221 -10.86 -12.27 -10.55
N THR A 222 -11.82 -12.51 -9.66
CA THR A 222 -12.04 -13.81 -9.04
C THR A 222 -13.49 -14.06 -8.64
N THR A 223 -13.91 -15.33 -8.69
CA THR A 223 -15.26 -15.81 -8.31
C THR A 223 -15.11 -17.17 -7.65
N GLY A 224 -15.81 -17.41 -6.54
CA GLY A 224 -15.80 -18.72 -5.85
C GLY A 224 -14.53 -19.06 -5.07
N GLU A 225 -13.40 -18.41 -5.32
CA GLU A 225 -12.15 -18.62 -4.58
C GLU A 225 -12.25 -18.09 -3.15
N THR A 226 -11.98 -18.95 -2.17
CA THR A 226 -12.05 -18.62 -0.74
C THR A 226 -10.90 -17.68 -0.32
N PRO A 227 -11.19 -16.55 0.33
CA PRO A 227 -10.16 -15.70 0.92
C PRO A 227 -9.35 -16.45 2.00
N GLY A 228 -8.04 -16.21 2.04
CA GLY A 228 -7.13 -16.85 3.00
C GLY A 228 -6.60 -18.24 2.59
N GLU A 229 -7.19 -18.88 1.58
CA GLU A 229 -6.71 -20.15 1.01
C GLU A 229 -5.87 -19.91 -0.26
N SER A 230 -6.32 -18.99 -1.13
CA SER A 230 -5.69 -18.69 -2.42
C SER A 230 -4.95 -17.35 -2.40
N GLY A 231 -3.64 -17.36 -2.10
CA GLY A 231 -2.80 -16.15 -2.03
C GLY A 231 -2.59 -15.42 -3.38
N SER A 232 -2.91 -16.08 -4.51
CA SER A 232 -2.87 -15.47 -5.84
C SER A 232 -4.08 -14.58 -6.14
N SER A 233 -5.24 -14.90 -5.56
CA SER A 233 -6.50 -14.21 -5.84
C SER A 233 -6.82 -13.16 -4.78
N TRP A 234 -6.41 -13.39 -3.54
CA TRP A 234 -6.75 -12.54 -2.40
C TRP A 234 -5.52 -12.10 -1.62
N ALA A 235 -5.38 -10.80 -1.42
CA ALA A 235 -4.42 -10.21 -0.49
C ALA A 235 -5.14 -9.84 0.81
N ALA A 236 -4.65 -10.35 1.95
CA ALA A 236 -5.18 -9.95 3.25
C ALA A 236 -4.96 -8.44 3.47
N VAL A 237 -5.98 -7.76 4.00
CA VAL A 237 -5.94 -6.34 4.35
C VAL A 237 -5.97 -6.20 5.87
N GLY A 238 -4.83 -5.83 6.44
CA GLY A 238 -4.67 -5.72 7.89
C GLY A 238 -4.86 -4.30 8.37
N PHE A 239 -5.65 -4.11 9.43
CA PHE A 239 -5.84 -2.80 10.04
C PHE A 239 -4.61 -2.42 10.87
N PRO A 240 -3.99 -1.24 10.70
CA PRO A 240 -2.82 -0.85 11.48
C PRO A 240 -3.13 -0.70 12.97
N ASP A 241 -2.49 -1.51 13.81
CA ASP A 241 -2.70 -1.56 15.27
C ASP A 241 -2.47 -0.20 15.96
N MET A 242 -1.65 0.67 15.37
CA MET A 242 -1.37 2.01 15.93
C MET A 242 -2.54 2.99 15.87
N PHE A 243 -3.53 2.75 15.00
CA PHE A 243 -4.66 3.66 14.82
C PHE A 243 -5.96 3.16 15.47
N GLN A 244 -5.93 2.00 16.14
CA GLN A 244 -7.15 1.36 16.64
C GLN A 244 -7.94 2.25 17.60
N ASP A 245 -7.27 2.94 18.53
CA ASP A 245 -7.93 3.73 19.57
C ASP A 245 -8.57 4.98 18.98
N PHE A 246 -7.81 5.68 18.12
CA PHE A 246 -8.31 6.81 17.35
C PHE A 246 -9.54 6.43 16.51
N VAL A 247 -9.42 5.40 15.67
CA VAL A 247 -10.51 5.02 14.76
C VAL A 247 -11.73 4.56 15.52
N VAL A 248 -11.58 3.78 16.60
CA VAL A 248 -12.73 3.38 17.45
C VAL A 248 -13.43 4.61 18.04
N LEU A 249 -12.70 5.59 18.58
CA LEU A 249 -13.28 6.81 19.13
C LEU A 249 -13.93 7.68 18.06
N ALA A 250 -13.29 7.84 16.90
CA ALA A 250 -13.80 8.64 15.79
C ALA A 250 -15.07 8.03 15.18
N CYS A 251 -15.09 6.70 14.98
CA CYS A 251 -16.27 5.95 14.58
C CYS A 251 -17.40 6.08 15.62
N LEU A 252 -17.08 5.95 16.91
CA LEU A 252 -18.05 6.09 17.98
C LEU A 252 -18.69 7.48 17.99
N ALA A 253 -17.88 8.54 17.88
CA ALA A 253 -18.37 9.91 17.83
C ALA A 253 -19.31 10.15 16.63
N GLU A 254 -19.03 9.54 15.48
CA GLU A 254 -19.90 9.66 14.30
C GLU A 254 -21.23 8.91 14.44
N LEU A 255 -21.21 7.77 15.14
CA LEU A 255 -22.39 6.94 15.38
C LEU A 255 -23.27 7.46 16.54
N GLN A 256 -22.73 8.31 17.41
CA GLN A 256 -23.45 8.91 18.54
C GLN A 256 -24.32 10.10 18.12
N SER A 257 -25.42 10.31 18.86
CA SER A 257 -26.20 11.55 18.80
C SER A 257 -25.51 12.70 19.55
N GLU A 258 -25.96 13.94 19.37
CA GLU A 258 -25.39 15.10 20.06
C GLU A 258 -25.56 15.00 21.58
N ASP A 259 -26.72 14.53 22.03
CA ASP A 259 -27.07 14.34 23.44
C ASP A 259 -26.26 13.21 24.12
N GLU A 260 -25.76 12.24 23.34
CA GLU A 260 -24.89 11.16 23.80
C GLU A 260 -23.43 11.59 24.02
N GLY A 261 -23.10 12.86 23.76
CA GLY A 261 -21.76 13.40 23.99
C GLY A 261 -20.81 13.27 22.80
N LYS A 262 -21.32 13.17 21.56
CA LYS A 262 -20.56 13.13 20.31
C LYS A 262 -19.36 14.08 20.27
N TYR A 263 -19.54 15.35 20.67
CA TYR A 263 -18.48 16.36 20.63
C TYR A 263 -17.32 16.03 21.60
N LYS A 264 -17.62 15.46 22.76
CA LYS A 264 -16.60 15.03 23.73
C LYS A 264 -15.83 13.83 23.21
N THR A 265 -16.53 12.83 22.66
CA THR A 265 -15.89 11.64 22.07
C THR A 265 -15.00 12.03 20.90
N ARG A 266 -15.44 12.97 20.06
CA ARG A 266 -14.63 13.51 18.96
C ARG A 266 -13.36 14.18 19.48
N ALA A 267 -13.45 15.02 20.51
CA ALA A 267 -12.27 15.67 21.10
C ALA A 267 -11.27 14.63 21.64
N LEU A 268 -11.74 13.56 22.29
CA LEU A 268 -10.88 12.46 22.74
C LEU A 268 -10.21 11.72 21.56
N ALA A 269 -10.90 11.58 20.43
CA ALA A 269 -10.30 11.01 19.23
C ALA A 269 -9.15 11.90 18.72
N GLU A 270 -9.34 13.22 18.65
CA GLU A 270 -8.25 14.14 18.24
C GLU A 270 -7.04 14.05 19.17
N GLU A 271 -7.26 14.07 20.49
CA GLU A 271 -6.19 13.92 21.49
C GLU A 271 -5.43 12.60 21.31
N GLU A 272 -6.14 11.52 20.99
CA GLU A 272 -5.54 10.22 20.74
C GLU A 272 -4.69 10.21 19.46
N LEU A 273 -5.15 10.86 18.38
CA LEU A 273 -4.36 10.98 17.15
C LEU A 273 -3.09 11.80 17.40
N GLU A 274 -3.19 12.92 18.12
CA GLU A 274 -2.03 13.74 18.52
C GLU A 274 -1.06 12.93 19.38
N ARG A 275 -1.57 12.15 20.34
CA ARG A 275 -0.76 11.27 21.20
C ARG A 275 -0.01 10.22 20.37
N VAL A 276 -0.69 9.59 19.41
CA VAL A 276 -0.07 8.61 18.50
C VAL A 276 0.98 9.29 17.61
N ALA A 277 0.68 10.45 17.04
CA ALA A 277 1.61 11.27 16.27
C ALA A 277 2.87 11.59 17.08
N HIS A 278 2.69 12.16 18.27
CA HIS A 278 3.79 12.48 19.16
C HIS A 278 4.64 11.25 19.47
N LYS A 279 4.02 10.14 19.90
CA LYS A 279 4.73 8.92 20.26
C LYS A 279 5.50 8.31 19.07
N LYS A 280 4.87 8.21 17.89
CA LYS A 280 5.44 7.50 16.74
C LYS A 280 6.48 8.32 15.99
N LEU A 281 6.32 9.64 15.95
CA LEU A 281 7.28 10.54 15.31
C LEU A 281 8.51 10.78 16.22
N THR A 282 8.32 10.95 17.54
CA THR A 282 9.46 11.07 18.47
C THR A 282 10.30 9.79 18.52
N GLN A 283 9.66 8.62 18.58
CA GLN A 283 10.36 7.33 18.52
C GLN A 283 11.14 7.12 17.21
N ALA A 284 10.76 7.79 16.13
CA ALA A 284 11.50 7.72 14.88
C ALA A 284 12.70 8.69 14.83
N GLY A 285 12.67 9.76 15.64
CA GLY A 285 13.79 10.71 15.79
C GLY A 285 14.76 10.36 16.92
N GLU A 286 14.34 9.58 17.91
CA GLU A 286 15.21 9.06 18.97
C GLU A 286 15.68 7.64 18.65
N ALA A 287 17.00 7.44 18.52
CA ALA A 287 17.58 6.10 18.52
C ALA A 287 17.07 5.32 19.76
N PRO A 288 16.67 4.05 19.63
CA PRO A 288 16.05 3.32 20.73
C PRO A 288 17.03 3.21 21.89
N ARG A 289 16.73 3.88 23.00
CA ARG A 289 17.35 3.59 24.29
C ARG A 289 16.88 2.22 24.74
N VAL A 290 17.62 1.18 24.34
CA VAL A 290 17.55 -0.13 24.97
C VAL A 290 18.04 0.07 26.41
N SER A 291 17.10 0.12 27.36
CA SER A 291 17.45 -0.03 28.76
C SER A 291 17.91 -1.47 28.97
N ILE A 292 19.23 -1.69 28.89
CA ILE A 292 19.82 -2.94 29.38
C ILE A 292 19.60 -2.94 30.88
N GLY A 293 18.59 -3.68 31.33
CA GLY A 293 18.40 -3.99 32.74
C GLY A 293 19.63 -4.73 33.24
N ARG A 294 20.44 -4.07 34.08
CA ARG A 294 21.49 -4.73 34.85
C ARG A 294 20.84 -5.83 35.68
N ARG A 295 21.13 -7.09 35.35
CA ARG A 295 20.90 -8.21 36.26
C ARG A 295 22.02 -8.19 37.30
N ARG A 296 21.61 -7.88 38.54
CA ARG A 296 22.23 -8.09 39.86
C ARG A 296 23.69 -7.69 40.03
#